data_AF-A0A2V9CMX1-F1
#
_entry.id   AF-A0A2V9CMX1-F1
#
_cell.length_a   1.000
_cell.length_b   1.000
_cell.length_c   1.000
_cell.angle_alpha   90.00
_cell.angle_beta   90.00
_cell.angle_gamma   90.00
#
_symmetry.space_group_name_H-M   'P 1'
#
loop_
_entity.id
_entity.type
_entity.pdbx_description
1 polymer ?
#
loop_
_entity_poly.entity_id
_entity_poly.type
_entity_poly.pdbx_seq_one_letter_code
_entity_poly.pdbx_strand_id
1 'polypeptide(L)'
;MNIGEVLSGRAKSNGIRWLLLSPTAQQVLADRLRALLPAGARVGPCRLREVRFKPGRRITAYYDAFVNTESRHEDDVRPFAVTWGANTHEDGHEETVALAVQAEAVGRGVAAPFRQLMADFSEWTMRVWVSPLDARFTQLVRLSDPQHVRVLLANTGVAALDQLSEYAVTSFKYRPGKGHVLRYDPLDPGDETVFAKLYIVEDGARAFRREDAARAFRVASKAADWLAEHGNNASCLRPLAHVVEDAVVLYPRVVGRPLSDYYAERSIGSVAPWLKRTGEALCSLHQMPLELVGPLGPPHDFAAEIRLIAKKSGHIPALLPQVGSAIGALLDRAQELHERLPQEPPTFTHGDLKSEHIWVAPGRLTLIDFDTSHLADPALDVGCFLADCQFSHPAYDQAGLEQMHESFLAGYAPGVPKERLIRARLYEAMELVKCAVRRVQLFEHDWASRTAALVGRAQAVLNDLQFALVMPRYTSATTIPEESRELQ
;
A
#
# COMPACT_ATOMS: atom_id res chain seq x y z
N MET A 1 21.47 25.13 5.04
CA MET A 1 21.25 24.03 5.99
C MET A 1 22.14 22.86 5.58
N ASN A 2 22.66 22.08 6.53
CA ASN A 2 23.57 20.96 6.24
C ASN A 2 22.79 19.66 6.02
N ILE A 3 23.05 18.94 4.91
CA ILE A 3 22.35 17.69 4.56
C ILE A 3 22.60 16.60 5.61
N GLY A 4 23.80 16.51 6.18
CA GLY A 4 24.12 15.58 7.27
C GLY A 4 23.26 15.81 8.52
N GLU A 5 22.92 17.06 8.85
CA GLU A 5 21.99 17.37 9.95
C GLU A 5 20.56 16.93 9.63
N VAL A 6 20.12 17.09 8.38
CA VAL A 6 18.82 16.59 7.92
C VAL A 6 18.77 15.06 7.99
N LEU A 7 19.79 14.38 7.46
CA LEU A 7 19.90 12.93 7.45
C LEU A 7 19.95 12.34 8.86
N SER A 8 20.63 13.00 9.80
CA SER A 8 20.67 12.57 11.20
C SER A 8 19.36 12.76 11.95
N GLY A 9 18.44 13.58 11.41
CA GLY A 9 17.21 13.99 12.10
C GLY A 9 17.39 15.18 13.07
N ARG A 10 18.61 15.68 13.29
CA ARG A 10 18.88 16.84 14.15
C ARG A 10 18.19 18.11 13.67
N ALA A 11 18.05 18.29 12.36
CA ALA A 11 17.30 19.40 11.77
C ALA A 11 15.75 19.23 11.85
N LYS A 12 15.27 18.13 12.45
CA LYS A 12 13.86 17.78 12.65
C LYS A 12 13.04 17.90 11.35
N SER A 13 11.74 18.17 11.48
CA SER A 13 10.79 18.36 10.37
C SER A 13 11.21 19.48 9.41
N ASN A 14 11.72 20.59 9.93
CA ASN A 14 12.11 21.75 9.13
C ASN A 14 13.23 21.39 8.15
N GLY A 15 14.15 20.52 8.56
CA GLY A 15 15.21 20.06 7.68
C GLY A 15 14.73 19.17 6.54
N ILE A 16 13.82 18.25 6.84
CA ILE A 16 13.22 17.39 5.81
C ILE A 16 12.41 18.23 4.82
N ARG A 17 11.60 19.17 5.31
CA ARG A 17 10.82 20.08 4.44
C ARG A 17 11.73 20.98 3.62
N TRP A 18 12.81 21.51 4.19
CA TRP A 18 13.79 22.29 3.44
C TRP A 18 14.40 21.47 2.30
N LEU A 19 14.83 20.24 2.57
CA LEU A 19 15.45 19.36 1.57
C LEU A 19 14.45 18.99 0.45
N LEU A 20 13.19 18.79 0.78
CA LEU A 20 12.19 18.31 -0.18
C LEU A 20 11.44 19.43 -0.91
N LEU A 21 11.24 20.59 -0.29
CA LEU A 21 10.28 21.60 -0.76
C LEU A 21 10.87 23.01 -0.90
N SER A 22 12.10 23.27 -0.43
CA SER A 22 12.66 24.61 -0.58
C SER A 22 12.90 24.98 -2.06
N PRO A 23 12.75 26.26 -2.45
CA PRO A 23 13.03 26.69 -3.82
C PRO A 23 14.44 26.30 -4.28
N THR A 24 15.44 26.41 -3.38
CA THR A 24 16.82 26.01 -3.68
C THR A 24 16.94 24.52 -3.99
N ALA A 25 16.35 23.64 -3.16
CA ALA A 25 16.42 22.20 -3.39
C ALA A 25 15.66 21.78 -4.65
N GLN A 26 14.50 22.40 -4.92
CA GLN A 26 13.71 22.18 -6.13
C GLN A 26 14.46 22.62 -7.39
N GLN A 27 15.15 23.76 -7.34
CA GLN A 27 15.99 24.23 -8.44
C GLN A 27 17.15 23.27 -8.72
N VAL A 28 17.87 22.86 -7.67
CA VAL A 28 18.97 21.88 -7.80
C VAL A 28 18.47 20.57 -8.40
N LEU A 29 17.32 20.07 -7.95
CA LEU A 29 16.73 18.86 -8.50
C LEU A 29 16.37 18.99 -9.98
N ALA A 30 15.72 20.10 -10.35
CA ALA A 30 15.36 20.37 -11.74
C ALA A 30 16.59 20.50 -12.64
N ASP A 31 17.65 21.15 -12.16
CA ASP A 31 18.91 21.29 -12.91
C ASP A 31 19.61 19.96 -13.11
N ARG A 32 19.57 19.07 -12.10
CA ARG A 32 20.13 17.71 -12.20
C ARG A 32 19.34 16.84 -13.16
N LEU A 33 18.01 16.90 -13.14
CA LEU A 33 17.19 16.22 -14.14
C LEU A 33 17.42 16.76 -15.56
N ARG A 34 17.57 18.07 -15.72
CA ARG A 34 17.84 18.70 -17.02
C ARG A 34 19.18 18.26 -17.61
N ALA A 35 20.18 18.04 -16.77
CA ALA A 35 21.49 17.54 -17.19
C ALA A 35 21.43 16.13 -17.80
N LEU A 36 20.39 15.34 -17.50
CA LEU A 36 20.19 13.99 -18.06
C LEU A 36 19.44 14.00 -19.40
N LEU A 37 18.96 15.17 -19.81
CA LEU A 37 18.19 15.37 -21.03
C LEU A 37 19.07 15.99 -22.14
N PRO A 38 18.61 15.92 -23.40
CA PRO A 38 19.18 16.68 -24.50
C PRO A 38 19.23 18.19 -24.21
N ALA A 39 20.22 18.86 -24.81
CA ALA A 39 20.30 20.31 -24.75
C ALA A 39 19.00 20.94 -25.31
N GLY A 40 18.47 21.94 -24.61
CA GLY A 40 17.22 22.61 -24.96
C GLY A 40 15.95 21.97 -24.37
N ALA A 41 16.04 20.76 -23.82
CA ALA A 41 14.92 20.12 -23.13
C ALA A 41 14.52 20.88 -21.86
N ARG A 42 13.21 20.86 -21.56
CA ARG A 42 12.65 21.49 -20.37
C ARG A 42 12.14 20.43 -19.40
N VAL A 43 12.39 20.68 -18.12
CA VAL A 43 11.84 19.92 -17.00
C VAL A 43 10.77 20.81 -16.36
N GLY A 44 9.54 20.32 -16.31
CA GLY A 44 8.44 20.96 -15.61
C GLY A 44 8.55 20.79 -14.09
N PRO A 45 7.48 21.15 -13.35
CA PRO A 45 7.46 20.96 -11.89
C PRO A 45 7.66 19.50 -11.50
N CYS A 46 8.52 19.27 -10.50
CA CYS A 46 8.75 17.95 -9.90
C CYS A 46 7.71 17.71 -8.80
N ARG A 47 6.68 16.93 -9.09
CA ARG A 47 5.62 16.61 -8.12
C ARG A 47 6.08 15.52 -7.18
N LEU A 48 6.33 15.88 -5.92
CA LEU A 48 6.63 14.92 -4.85
C LEU A 48 5.41 14.03 -4.55
N ARG A 49 5.60 12.71 -4.54
CA ARG A 49 4.53 11.72 -4.32
C ARG A 49 4.67 11.01 -2.98
N GLU A 50 5.89 10.63 -2.62
CA GLU A 50 6.14 9.88 -1.39
C GLU A 50 7.54 10.18 -0.87
N VAL A 51 7.70 10.18 0.45
CA VAL A 51 9.02 10.24 1.09
C VAL A 51 9.18 9.15 2.15
N ARG A 52 10.40 8.63 2.25
CA ARG A 52 10.83 7.69 3.29
C ARG A 52 12.08 8.19 3.95
N PHE A 53 12.06 8.25 5.27
CA PHE A 53 13.19 8.66 6.08
C PHE A 53 13.71 7.49 6.92
N LYS A 54 15.03 7.30 6.89
CA LYS A 54 15.77 6.41 7.79
C LYS A 54 16.85 7.24 8.48
N PRO A 55 16.62 7.70 9.73
CA PRO A 55 17.56 8.55 10.46
C PRO A 55 18.97 7.97 10.45
N GLY A 56 19.95 8.86 10.26
CA GLY A 56 21.38 8.53 10.18
C GLY A 56 21.79 7.75 8.92
N ARG A 57 20.87 7.39 8.03
CA ARG A 57 21.16 6.56 6.84
C ARG A 57 20.81 7.26 5.55
N ARG A 58 19.51 7.50 5.30
CA ARG A 58 19.06 8.08 4.03
C ARG A 58 17.65 8.67 4.08
N ILE A 59 17.40 9.60 3.16
CA ILE A 59 16.06 10.01 2.75
C ILE A 59 15.87 9.53 1.30
N THR A 60 14.75 8.90 0.99
CA THR A 60 14.36 8.55 -0.37
C THR A 60 13.03 9.21 -0.68
N ALA A 61 12.97 10.01 -1.74
CA ALA A 61 11.76 10.64 -2.23
C ALA A 61 11.43 10.18 -3.65
N TYR A 62 10.15 10.07 -3.96
CA TYR A 62 9.62 9.62 -5.24
C TYR A 62 8.82 10.76 -5.86
N TYR A 63 9.09 11.06 -7.13
CA TYR A 63 8.56 12.22 -7.82
C TYR A 63 8.06 11.84 -9.21
N ASP A 64 7.17 12.67 -9.73
CA ASP A 64 6.78 12.70 -11.13
C ASP A 64 7.25 14.04 -11.74
N ALA A 65 7.94 14.02 -12.88
CA ALA A 65 8.31 15.24 -13.62
C ALA A 65 7.69 15.23 -15.02
N PHE A 66 7.15 16.37 -15.44
CA PHE A 66 6.81 16.58 -16.84
C PHE A 66 8.08 16.88 -17.62
N VAL A 67 8.31 16.14 -18.70
CA VAL A 67 9.50 16.30 -19.54
C VAL A 67 9.05 16.62 -20.95
N ASN A 68 9.52 17.75 -21.46
CA ASN A 68 9.00 18.35 -22.68
C ASN A 68 9.38 17.50 -23.92
N THR A 69 8.42 16.78 -24.48
CA THR A 69 8.42 16.42 -25.91
C THR A 69 7.56 17.44 -26.66
N GLU A 70 7.61 17.52 -27.99
CA GLU A 70 6.97 18.60 -28.76
C GLU A 70 5.43 18.60 -28.69
N SER A 71 4.82 17.61 -28.05
CA SER A 71 3.39 17.50 -27.74
C SER A 71 3.16 17.54 -26.22
N ARG A 72 1.95 17.92 -25.77
CA ARG A 72 1.54 17.85 -24.36
C ARG A 72 0.52 16.73 -24.21
N HIS A 73 0.97 15.53 -23.89
CA HIS A 73 0.11 14.41 -23.51
C HIS A 73 0.40 13.97 -22.07
N GLU A 74 -0.54 13.28 -21.42
CA GLU A 74 -0.29 12.67 -20.10
C GLU A 74 0.90 11.69 -20.11
N ASP A 75 1.32 11.25 -21.31
CA ASP A 75 2.51 10.43 -21.59
C ASP A 75 3.85 11.15 -21.34
N ASP A 76 3.86 12.46 -21.13
CA ASP A 76 5.08 13.25 -20.86
C ASP A 76 5.53 13.21 -19.38
N VAL A 77 4.85 12.44 -18.54
CA VAL A 77 5.21 12.28 -17.13
C VAL A 77 6.25 11.17 -16.98
N ARG A 78 7.43 11.55 -16.49
CA ARG A 78 8.49 10.61 -16.12
C ARG A 78 8.64 10.49 -14.60
N PRO A 79 8.34 9.32 -14.02
CA PRO A 79 8.64 9.05 -12.61
C PRO A 79 10.14 8.93 -12.37
N PHE A 80 10.60 9.44 -11.23
CA PHE A 80 11.97 9.30 -10.78
C PHE A 80 12.06 9.24 -9.26
N ALA A 81 13.14 8.68 -8.74
CA ALA A 81 13.44 8.60 -7.33
C ALA A 81 14.74 9.32 -7.01
N VAL A 82 14.78 9.98 -5.85
CA VAL A 82 15.97 10.67 -5.35
C VAL A 82 16.31 10.10 -3.99
N THR A 83 17.57 9.73 -3.79
CA THR A 83 18.07 9.28 -2.49
C THR A 83 19.21 10.17 -2.02
N TRP A 84 19.09 10.71 -0.81
CA TRP A 84 20.17 11.42 -0.11
C TRP A 84 20.74 10.52 0.98
N GLY A 85 22.07 10.33 1.04
CA GLY A 85 22.71 9.52 2.09
C GLY A 85 24.14 9.08 1.78
N ALA A 86 24.98 8.90 2.81
CA ALA A 86 26.43 8.65 2.68
C ALA A 86 26.81 7.33 1.99
N ASN A 87 25.89 6.36 1.94
CA ASN A 87 26.14 5.01 1.40
C ASN A 87 25.43 4.78 0.06
N THR A 88 25.28 5.81 -0.78
CA THR A 88 24.76 5.59 -2.14
C THR A 88 25.74 4.78 -3.00
N HIS A 89 27.03 4.69 -2.66
CA HIS A 89 28.08 4.08 -3.49
C HIS A 89 28.54 2.66 -3.09
N GLU A 90 27.93 2.01 -2.10
CA GLU A 90 28.56 0.82 -1.47
C GLU A 90 28.38 -0.51 -2.23
N ASP A 91 27.57 -0.56 -3.30
CA ASP A 91 27.40 -1.79 -4.07
C ASP A 91 27.82 -1.61 -5.53
N GLY A 92 29.12 -1.79 -5.78
CA GLY A 92 29.68 -1.71 -7.15
C GLY A 92 29.09 -2.75 -8.10
N HIS A 93 28.49 -3.83 -7.59
CA HIS A 93 27.74 -4.77 -8.40
C HIS A 93 26.42 -4.16 -8.86
N GLU A 94 25.66 -3.55 -7.96
CA GLU A 94 24.40 -2.86 -8.28
C GLU A 94 24.62 -1.73 -9.31
N GLU A 95 25.72 -0.97 -9.20
CA GLU A 95 26.08 0.07 -10.18
C GLU A 95 26.41 -0.51 -11.57
N THR A 96 27.17 -1.60 -11.61
CA THR A 96 27.50 -2.29 -12.87
C THR A 96 26.23 -2.81 -13.57
N VAL A 97 25.32 -3.44 -12.81
CA VAL A 97 24.04 -3.90 -13.33
C VAL A 97 23.20 -2.72 -13.81
N ALA A 98 23.16 -1.62 -13.06
CA ALA A 98 22.40 -0.43 -13.45
C ALA A 98 22.91 0.17 -14.78
N LEU A 99 24.22 0.19 -15.01
CA LEU A 99 24.79 0.65 -16.29
C LEU A 99 24.37 -0.24 -17.46
N ALA A 100 24.36 -1.55 -17.28
CA ALA A 100 23.89 -2.50 -18.29
C ALA A 100 22.39 -2.32 -18.59
N VAL A 101 21.56 -2.18 -17.55
CA VAL A 101 20.11 -1.92 -17.68
C VAL A 101 19.85 -0.58 -18.38
N GLN A 102 20.65 0.45 -18.09
CA GLN A 102 20.56 1.73 -18.78
C GLN A 102 20.91 1.62 -20.27
N ALA A 103 21.97 0.89 -20.61
CA ALA A 103 22.34 0.65 -22.00
C ALA A 103 21.24 -0.09 -22.77
N GLU A 104 20.60 -1.08 -22.14
CA GLU A 104 19.40 -1.73 -22.70
C GLU A 104 18.25 -0.73 -22.90
N ALA A 105 17.97 0.14 -21.92
CA ALA A 105 16.90 1.12 -22.01
C ALA A 105 17.10 2.12 -23.14
N VAL A 106 18.35 2.54 -23.38
CA VAL A 106 18.71 3.39 -24.52
C VAL A 106 18.57 2.62 -25.83
N GLY A 107 19.07 1.39 -25.89
CA GLY A 107 18.98 0.53 -27.08
C GLY A 107 17.55 0.23 -27.52
N ARG A 108 16.62 0.11 -26.57
CA ARG A 108 15.17 -0.07 -26.82
C ARG A 108 14.40 1.23 -27.04
N GLY A 109 15.05 2.39 -26.87
CA GLY A 109 14.38 3.69 -26.98
C GLY A 109 13.47 4.08 -25.80
N VAL A 110 13.29 3.21 -24.81
CA VAL A 110 12.41 3.46 -23.64
C VAL A 110 13.01 4.44 -22.61
N ALA A 111 14.30 4.75 -22.75
CA ALA A 111 14.96 5.83 -22.01
C ALA A 111 14.53 7.23 -22.50
N ALA A 112 14.06 7.37 -23.74
CA ALA A 112 13.75 8.68 -24.31
C ALA A 112 12.71 9.46 -23.46
N PRO A 113 12.85 10.79 -23.37
CA PRO A 113 13.88 11.63 -23.98
C PRO A 113 15.22 11.67 -23.22
N PHE A 114 15.36 10.94 -22.11
CA PHE A 114 16.59 10.94 -21.32
C PHE A 114 17.75 10.24 -22.05
N ARG A 115 18.95 10.82 -21.93
CA ARG A 115 20.20 10.20 -22.41
C ARG A 115 20.85 9.33 -21.34
N GLN A 116 20.53 9.61 -20.08
CA GLN A 116 20.96 8.86 -18.91
C GLN A 116 19.78 8.76 -17.94
N LEU A 117 19.64 7.62 -17.29
CA LEU A 117 18.58 7.34 -16.33
C LEU A 117 19.05 7.37 -14.88
N MET A 118 20.35 7.58 -14.65
CA MET A 118 20.88 7.81 -13.30
C MET A 118 21.90 8.92 -13.28
N ALA A 119 22.05 9.53 -12.10
CA ALA A 119 23.12 10.49 -11.82
C ALA A 119 23.47 10.51 -10.35
N ASP A 120 24.76 10.64 -10.05
CA ASP A 120 25.27 10.94 -8.73
C ASP A 120 25.68 12.40 -8.61
N PHE A 121 25.39 12.98 -7.45
CA PHE A 121 25.72 14.35 -7.14
C PHE A 121 26.27 14.47 -5.72
N SER A 122 27.60 14.43 -5.62
CA SER A 122 28.36 14.38 -4.36
C SER A 122 28.13 15.61 -3.47
N GLU A 123 28.05 16.82 -4.03
CA GLU A 123 27.84 18.06 -3.26
C GLU A 123 26.54 18.03 -2.44
N TRP A 124 25.52 17.30 -2.93
CA TRP A 124 24.26 17.10 -2.22
C TRP A 124 24.11 15.69 -1.64
N THR A 125 25.14 14.84 -1.77
CA THR A 125 25.10 13.43 -1.39
C THR A 125 23.86 12.73 -1.95
N MET A 126 23.53 13.04 -3.20
CA MET A 126 22.24 12.79 -3.84
C MET A 126 22.41 11.89 -5.05
N ARG A 127 21.60 10.84 -5.15
CA ARG A 127 21.50 9.97 -6.33
C ARG A 127 20.10 10.05 -6.92
N VAL A 128 20.01 10.20 -8.24
CA VAL A 128 18.76 10.24 -9.02
C VAL A 128 18.64 8.96 -9.84
N TRP A 129 17.44 8.39 -9.87
CA TRP A 129 17.05 7.24 -10.70
C TRP A 129 15.78 7.57 -11.46
N VAL A 130 15.77 7.37 -12.77
CA VAL A 130 14.66 7.71 -13.66
C VAL A 130 14.07 6.43 -14.25
N SER A 131 12.74 6.30 -14.25
CA SER A 131 12.07 5.14 -14.85
C SER A 131 12.44 5.00 -16.33
N PRO A 132 12.68 3.79 -16.88
CA PRO A 132 12.46 2.47 -16.27
C PRO A 132 13.73 1.81 -15.68
N LEU A 133 14.66 2.58 -15.13
CA LEU A 133 15.88 2.04 -14.55
C LEU A 133 15.67 1.49 -13.12
N ASP A 134 16.03 0.23 -12.90
CA ASP A 134 16.18 -0.35 -11.57
C ASP A 134 17.08 -1.60 -11.65
N ALA A 135 18.22 -1.59 -10.97
CA ALA A 135 19.18 -2.69 -10.99
C ALA A 135 18.62 -4.00 -10.41
N ARG A 136 17.64 -3.91 -9.51
CA ARG A 136 17.01 -5.09 -8.88
C ARG A 136 15.81 -5.60 -9.67
N PHE A 137 15.29 -4.81 -10.61
CA PHE A 137 14.21 -5.20 -11.52
C PHE A 137 14.74 -5.09 -12.94
N THR A 138 15.72 -5.93 -13.28
CA THR A 138 16.41 -5.91 -14.58
C THR A 138 15.46 -6.09 -15.76
N GLN A 139 14.29 -6.69 -15.53
CA GLN A 139 13.23 -6.83 -16.52
C GLN A 139 12.39 -5.58 -16.77
N LEU A 140 12.45 -4.57 -15.89
CA LEU A 140 11.60 -3.39 -15.99
C LEU A 140 11.77 -2.68 -17.34
N VAL A 141 12.98 -2.67 -17.89
CA VAL A 141 13.29 -2.06 -19.19
C VAL A 141 12.56 -2.76 -20.34
N ARG A 142 12.69 -4.09 -20.47
CA ARG A 142 11.98 -4.83 -21.53
C ARG A 142 10.47 -4.81 -21.32
N LEU A 143 9.98 -4.83 -20.09
CA LEU A 143 8.54 -4.68 -19.81
C LEU A 143 8.02 -3.25 -20.04
N SER A 144 8.92 -2.27 -20.23
CA SER A 144 8.56 -0.90 -20.63
C SER A 144 8.61 -0.68 -22.15
N ASP A 145 9.01 -1.69 -22.92
CA ASP A 145 9.14 -1.65 -24.38
C ASP A 145 7.83 -2.13 -25.03
N PRO A 146 7.09 -1.25 -25.74
CA PRO A 146 5.83 -1.61 -26.41
C PRO A 146 5.92 -2.85 -27.29
N GLN A 147 7.04 -3.06 -27.98
CA GLN A 147 7.21 -4.22 -28.88
C GLN A 147 7.28 -5.52 -28.09
N HIS A 148 8.00 -5.51 -26.97
CA HIS A 148 8.08 -6.66 -26.08
C HIS A 148 6.75 -6.91 -25.37
N VAL A 149 6.07 -5.87 -24.90
CA VAL A 149 4.75 -5.98 -24.25
C VAL A 149 3.73 -6.62 -25.18
N ARG A 150 3.69 -6.24 -26.46
CA ARG A 150 2.81 -6.89 -27.44
C ARG A 150 3.03 -8.40 -27.53
N VAL A 151 4.29 -8.84 -27.64
CA VAL A 151 4.65 -10.27 -27.72
C VAL A 151 4.32 -10.99 -26.41
N LEU A 152 4.60 -10.36 -25.27
CA LEU A 152 4.29 -10.88 -23.94
C LEU A 152 2.79 -11.16 -23.79
N LEU A 153 1.93 -10.18 -24.11
CA LEU A 153 0.48 -10.30 -23.97
C LEU A 153 -0.09 -11.38 -24.89
N ALA A 154 0.39 -11.46 -26.14
CA ALA A 154 0.00 -12.52 -27.08
C ALA A 154 0.39 -13.92 -26.58
N ASN A 155 1.61 -14.09 -26.07
CA ASN A 155 2.09 -15.37 -25.53
C ASN A 155 1.32 -15.83 -24.29
N THR A 156 0.76 -14.90 -23.52
CA THR A 156 -0.10 -15.23 -22.36
C THR A 156 -1.55 -15.53 -22.73
N GLY A 157 -1.95 -15.30 -23.98
CA GLY A 157 -3.35 -15.40 -24.42
C GLY A 157 -4.26 -14.29 -23.87
N VAL A 158 -3.67 -13.23 -23.29
CA VAL A 158 -4.40 -12.05 -22.79
C VAL A 158 -4.86 -11.18 -23.95
N ALA A 159 -4.02 -11.04 -24.97
CA ALA A 159 -4.37 -10.44 -26.25
C ALA A 159 -4.44 -11.53 -27.33
N ALA A 160 -5.34 -11.37 -28.30
CA ALA A 160 -5.45 -12.31 -29.42
C ALA A 160 -4.19 -12.23 -30.30
N LEU A 161 -3.60 -13.37 -30.66
CA LEU A 161 -2.43 -13.44 -31.57
C LEU A 161 -2.71 -12.81 -32.94
N ASP A 162 -3.97 -12.80 -33.35
CA ASP A 162 -4.45 -12.32 -34.64
C ASP A 162 -4.55 -10.78 -34.69
N GLN A 163 -4.54 -10.14 -33.52
CA GLN A 163 -4.57 -8.68 -33.32
C GLN A 163 -3.23 -8.28 -32.70
N LEU A 164 -2.27 -7.90 -33.53
CA LEU A 164 -0.95 -7.41 -33.10
C LEU A 164 -1.04 -5.98 -32.53
N SER A 165 -1.97 -5.76 -31.60
CA SER A 165 -2.26 -4.44 -31.09
C SER A 165 -1.08 -3.82 -30.40
N GLU A 166 -0.86 -2.54 -30.72
CA GLU A 166 0.18 -1.75 -30.09
C GLU A 166 -0.31 -1.22 -28.75
N TYR A 167 0.61 -1.13 -27.78
CA TYR A 167 0.29 -0.69 -26.42
C TYR A 167 1.15 0.51 -26.05
N ALA A 168 0.50 1.57 -25.56
CA ALA A 168 1.19 2.61 -24.81
C ALA A 168 1.57 2.06 -23.43
N VAL A 169 2.82 2.25 -23.03
CA VAL A 169 3.35 1.74 -21.76
C VAL A 169 3.68 2.90 -20.84
N THR A 170 2.96 2.99 -19.71
CA THR A 170 3.17 4.05 -18.71
C THR A 170 3.55 3.46 -17.36
N SER A 171 4.44 4.15 -16.65
CA SER A 171 4.82 3.79 -15.28
C SER A 171 3.74 4.24 -14.31
N PHE A 172 2.85 3.33 -13.91
CA PHE A 172 1.81 3.62 -12.92
C PHE A 172 2.38 3.77 -11.50
N LYS A 173 3.38 2.96 -11.16
CA LYS A 173 4.11 3.01 -9.88
C LYS A 173 5.57 2.71 -10.12
N TYR A 174 6.45 3.62 -9.73
CA TYR A 174 7.89 3.45 -9.81
C TYR A 174 8.53 3.61 -8.44
N ARG A 175 9.00 2.51 -7.85
CA ARG A 175 9.70 2.52 -6.55
C ARG A 175 10.94 1.66 -6.61
N PRO A 176 12.09 2.24 -7.01
CA PRO A 176 13.35 1.52 -7.12
C PRO A 176 13.69 0.65 -5.91
N GLY A 177 14.07 -0.59 -6.19
CA GLY A 177 14.43 -1.63 -5.23
C GLY A 177 13.28 -2.17 -4.38
N LYS A 178 12.02 -1.78 -4.67
CA LYS A 178 10.83 -2.20 -3.91
C LYS A 178 9.71 -2.76 -4.77
N GLY A 179 9.32 -2.11 -5.85
CA GLY A 179 8.19 -2.63 -6.65
C GLY A 179 7.69 -1.63 -7.67
N HIS A 180 7.26 -2.18 -8.81
CA HIS A 180 6.79 -1.40 -9.95
C HIS A 180 5.44 -1.92 -10.43
N VAL A 181 4.62 -1.01 -10.94
CA VAL A 181 3.42 -1.34 -11.68
C VAL A 181 3.46 -0.55 -12.99
N LEU A 182 3.34 -1.26 -14.10
CA LEU A 182 3.18 -0.68 -15.42
C LEU A 182 1.72 -0.77 -15.85
N ARG A 183 1.27 0.21 -16.63
CA ARG A 183 -0.04 0.23 -17.27
C ARG A 183 0.17 0.14 -18.78
N TYR A 184 -0.50 -0.81 -19.40
CA TYR A 184 -0.50 -1.06 -20.83
C TYR A 184 -1.86 -0.66 -21.36
N ASP A 185 -1.92 0.47 -22.06
CA ASP A 185 -3.14 0.93 -22.72
C ASP A 185 -3.09 0.56 -24.20
N PRO A 186 -4.05 -0.21 -24.72
CA PRO A 186 -4.08 -0.54 -26.13
C PRO A 186 -4.32 0.72 -26.97
N LEU A 187 -3.64 0.80 -28.11
CA LEU A 187 -3.83 1.85 -29.11
C LEU A 187 -4.98 1.50 -30.08
N ASP A 188 -5.29 0.21 -30.22
CA ASP A 188 -6.40 -0.25 -31.05
C ASP A 188 -7.73 -0.28 -30.29
N PRO A 189 -8.85 0.11 -30.91
CA PRO A 189 -10.17 0.01 -30.29
C PRO A 189 -10.58 -1.45 -30.11
N GLY A 190 -10.90 -1.85 -28.88
CA GLY A 190 -11.48 -3.16 -28.56
C GLY A 190 -10.71 -3.97 -27.51
N ASP A 191 -9.41 -3.69 -27.37
CA ASP A 191 -8.58 -4.29 -26.33
C ASP A 191 -8.79 -3.59 -24.96
N GLU A 192 -8.54 -4.31 -23.87
CA GLU A 192 -8.66 -3.77 -22.52
C GLU A 192 -7.30 -3.34 -21.95
N THR A 193 -7.30 -2.28 -21.12
CA THR A 193 -6.11 -1.87 -20.36
C THR A 193 -5.64 -3.00 -19.43
N VAL A 194 -4.34 -3.31 -19.49
CA VAL A 194 -3.69 -4.30 -18.63
C VAL A 194 -2.73 -3.61 -17.66
N PHE A 195 -2.68 -4.10 -16.42
CA PHE A 195 -1.70 -3.68 -15.42
C PHE A 195 -0.70 -4.80 -15.16
N ALA A 196 0.59 -4.49 -15.23
CA ALA A 196 1.66 -5.42 -14.93
C ALA A 196 2.32 -5.08 -13.60
N LYS A 197 2.21 -5.98 -12.62
CA LYS A 197 2.83 -5.84 -11.30
C LYS A 197 4.10 -6.67 -11.24
N LEU A 198 5.24 -6.00 -11.09
CA LEU A 198 6.55 -6.60 -11.20
C LEU A 198 7.11 -7.00 -9.83
N TYR A 199 7.89 -8.08 -9.83
CA TYR A 199 8.65 -8.59 -8.70
C TYR A 199 10.13 -8.73 -9.07
N ILE A 200 11.01 -8.81 -8.09
CA ILE A 200 12.46 -8.96 -8.25
C ILE A 200 12.74 -10.36 -8.81
N VAL A 201 13.38 -10.38 -9.98
CA VAL A 201 13.74 -11.60 -10.73
C VAL A 201 14.98 -12.28 -10.13
N GLU A 202 15.86 -11.49 -9.51
CA GLU A 202 17.10 -11.95 -8.89
C GLU A 202 16.83 -12.82 -7.64
N ASP A 203 17.55 -13.93 -7.54
CA ASP A 203 17.51 -14.81 -6.39
C ASP A 203 18.08 -14.12 -5.12
N GLY A 204 17.62 -14.54 -3.94
CA GLY A 204 18.14 -14.01 -2.66
C GLY A 204 17.57 -12.64 -2.24
N ALA A 205 16.66 -12.06 -3.02
CA ALA A 205 15.88 -10.91 -2.58
C ALA A 205 15.09 -11.23 -1.29
N ARG A 206 15.01 -10.28 -0.36
CA ARG A 206 14.31 -10.48 0.94
C ARG A 206 12.80 -10.19 0.90
N ALA A 207 12.32 -9.53 -0.16
CA ALA A 207 10.93 -9.13 -0.33
C ALA A 207 10.66 -8.84 -1.81
N PHE A 208 9.41 -8.97 -2.23
CA PHE A 208 8.99 -8.82 -3.63
C PHE A 208 9.74 -9.78 -4.55
N ARG A 209 9.92 -11.02 -4.12
CA ARG A 209 10.68 -12.05 -4.83
C ARG A 209 9.87 -12.62 -5.98
N ARG A 210 10.53 -13.32 -6.90
CA ARG A 210 9.85 -14.15 -7.91
C ARG A 210 8.82 -15.10 -7.31
N GLU A 211 9.10 -15.72 -6.17
CA GLU A 211 8.12 -16.60 -5.50
C GLU A 211 6.91 -15.84 -4.97
N ASP A 212 7.07 -14.55 -4.64
CA ASP A 212 5.98 -13.69 -4.20
C ASP A 212 5.02 -13.39 -5.37
N ALA A 213 5.50 -13.31 -6.62
CA ALA A 213 4.66 -13.20 -7.82
C ALA A 213 3.74 -14.41 -8.00
N ALA A 214 4.33 -15.61 -7.95
CA ALA A 214 3.60 -16.86 -8.06
C ALA A 214 2.58 -17.03 -6.91
N ARG A 215 2.94 -16.61 -5.69
CA ARG A 215 2.03 -16.57 -4.55
C ARG A 215 0.89 -15.60 -4.81
N ALA A 216 1.17 -14.35 -5.20
CA ALA A 216 0.14 -13.33 -5.42
C ALA A 216 -0.86 -13.75 -6.50
N PHE A 217 -0.39 -14.30 -7.63
CA PHE A 217 -1.25 -14.85 -8.68
C PHE A 217 -2.17 -15.96 -8.15
N ARG A 218 -1.60 -16.96 -7.46
CA ARG A 218 -2.38 -18.08 -6.90
C ARG A 218 -3.42 -17.60 -5.90
N VAL A 219 -3.02 -16.76 -4.95
CA VAL A 219 -3.88 -16.30 -3.86
C VAL A 219 -5.02 -15.45 -4.40
N ALA A 220 -4.73 -14.47 -5.27
CA ALA A 220 -5.76 -13.63 -5.88
C ALA A 220 -6.76 -14.46 -6.71
N SER A 221 -6.27 -15.44 -7.48
CA SER A 221 -7.14 -16.36 -8.23
C SER A 221 -8.04 -17.18 -7.31
N LYS A 222 -7.51 -17.72 -6.21
CA LYS A 222 -8.30 -18.53 -5.27
C LYS A 222 -9.32 -17.71 -4.47
N ALA A 223 -8.95 -16.49 -4.07
CA ALA A 223 -9.89 -15.56 -3.47
C ALA A 223 -11.01 -15.17 -4.45
N ALA A 224 -10.68 -15.00 -5.75
CA ALA A 224 -11.67 -14.72 -6.79
C ALA A 224 -12.61 -15.90 -7.06
N ASP A 225 -12.09 -17.13 -7.09
CA ASP A 225 -12.90 -18.35 -7.19
C ASP A 225 -13.86 -18.45 -5.99
N TRP A 226 -13.34 -18.26 -4.78
CA TRP A 226 -14.10 -18.35 -3.54
C TRP A 226 -15.26 -17.34 -3.49
N LEU A 227 -15.01 -16.06 -3.76
CA LEU A 227 -16.05 -15.04 -3.72
C LEU A 227 -17.03 -15.12 -4.90
N ALA A 228 -16.64 -15.72 -6.03
CA ALA A 228 -17.58 -15.97 -7.11
C ALA A 228 -18.73 -16.91 -6.65
N GLU A 229 -18.41 -17.86 -5.76
CA GLU A 229 -19.38 -18.82 -5.23
C GLU A 229 -20.04 -18.34 -3.92
N HIS A 230 -19.31 -17.62 -3.06
CA HIS A 230 -19.71 -17.33 -1.68
C HIS A 230 -19.82 -15.84 -1.34
N GLY A 231 -19.59 -14.94 -2.31
CA GLY A 231 -19.36 -13.51 -2.05
C GLY A 231 -20.57 -12.59 -2.10
N ASN A 232 -21.77 -13.10 -2.44
CA ASN A 232 -23.01 -12.31 -2.48
C ASN A 232 -22.87 -10.93 -3.16
N ASN A 233 -22.54 -10.91 -4.46
CA ASN A 233 -22.25 -9.72 -5.29
C ASN A 233 -20.94 -8.98 -4.94
N ALA A 234 -20.11 -9.52 -4.06
CA ALA A 234 -18.69 -9.17 -3.96
C ALA A 234 -17.84 -10.13 -4.83
N SER A 235 -16.68 -9.65 -5.25
CA SER A 235 -15.72 -10.37 -6.08
C SER A 235 -14.31 -9.98 -5.68
N CYS A 236 -13.32 -10.77 -6.09
CA CYS A 236 -11.92 -10.33 -6.11
C CYS A 236 -11.47 -10.10 -7.55
N LEU A 237 -10.52 -9.20 -7.75
CA LEU A 237 -9.88 -9.03 -9.06
C LEU A 237 -9.09 -10.29 -9.41
N ARG A 238 -9.60 -11.06 -10.37
CA ARG A 238 -8.88 -12.21 -10.92
C ARG A 238 -7.71 -11.73 -11.77
N PRO A 239 -6.45 -12.14 -11.46
CA PRO A 239 -5.33 -11.84 -12.34
C PRO A 239 -5.49 -12.56 -13.68
N LEU A 240 -4.97 -11.98 -14.75
CA LEU A 240 -5.04 -12.50 -16.10
C LEU A 240 -4.01 -13.61 -16.33
N ALA A 241 -2.76 -13.35 -15.96
CA ALA A 241 -1.65 -14.28 -16.16
C ALA A 241 -0.50 -14.01 -15.18
N HIS A 242 0.35 -15.02 -15.02
CA HIS A 242 1.65 -14.90 -14.34
C HIS A 242 2.75 -15.34 -15.30
N VAL A 243 3.67 -14.42 -15.60
CA VAL A 243 4.83 -14.71 -16.46
C VAL A 243 6.03 -14.97 -15.57
N VAL A 244 6.38 -16.26 -15.45
CA VAL A 244 7.39 -16.76 -14.51
C VAL A 244 8.78 -16.19 -14.79
N GLU A 245 9.17 -16.13 -16.06
CA GLU A 245 10.49 -15.68 -16.51
C GLU A 245 10.78 -14.25 -16.06
N ASP A 246 9.77 -13.39 -16.16
CA ASP A 246 9.82 -11.97 -15.82
C ASP A 246 9.34 -11.63 -14.40
N ALA A 247 8.91 -12.64 -13.64
CA ALA A 247 8.33 -12.47 -12.31
C ALA A 247 7.26 -11.36 -12.29
N VAL A 248 6.30 -11.44 -13.20
CA VAL A 248 5.24 -10.42 -13.36
C VAL A 248 3.85 -11.05 -13.32
N VAL A 249 2.93 -10.37 -12.64
CA VAL A 249 1.52 -10.73 -12.62
C VAL A 249 0.74 -9.67 -13.38
N LEU A 250 -0.05 -10.11 -14.36
CA LEU A 250 -0.91 -9.27 -15.19
C LEU A 250 -2.31 -9.22 -14.57
N TYR A 251 -2.89 -8.03 -14.49
CA TYR A 251 -4.21 -7.77 -13.96
C TYR A 251 -5.05 -6.99 -14.98
N PRO A 252 -6.37 -7.21 -15.06
CA PRO A 252 -7.23 -6.36 -15.86
C PRO A 252 -7.43 -5.02 -15.15
N ARG A 253 -7.92 -4.02 -15.90
CA ARG A 253 -8.43 -2.80 -15.29
C ARG A 253 -9.61 -3.11 -14.36
N VAL A 254 -9.55 -2.58 -13.14
CA VAL A 254 -10.67 -2.64 -12.20
C VAL A 254 -11.76 -1.68 -12.64
N VAL A 255 -13.00 -2.15 -12.67
CA VAL A 255 -14.18 -1.33 -12.99
C VAL A 255 -14.65 -0.57 -11.74
N GLY A 256 -15.08 0.68 -11.93
CA GLY A 256 -15.64 1.51 -10.87
C GLY A 256 -14.64 2.51 -10.31
N ARG A 257 -14.81 2.86 -9.04
CA ARG A 257 -13.88 3.73 -8.29
C ARG A 257 -13.65 3.18 -6.88
N PRO A 258 -12.48 3.42 -6.25
CA PRO A 258 -12.20 2.92 -4.92
C PRO A 258 -13.14 3.54 -3.87
N LEU A 259 -13.45 2.78 -2.82
CA LEU A 259 -14.36 3.18 -1.76
C LEU A 259 -13.84 4.42 -1.01
N SER A 260 -12.52 4.59 -0.94
CA SER A 260 -11.86 5.78 -0.38
C SER A 260 -12.31 7.09 -1.02
N ASP A 261 -12.65 7.10 -2.31
CA ASP A 261 -13.05 8.32 -3.03
C ASP A 261 -14.43 8.79 -2.58
N TYR A 262 -15.32 7.86 -2.20
CA TYR A 262 -16.64 8.20 -1.67
C TYR A 262 -16.57 8.85 -0.29
N TYR A 263 -15.53 8.55 0.50
CA TYR A 263 -15.32 9.18 1.80
C TYR A 263 -14.92 10.65 1.65
N ALA A 264 -14.10 10.96 0.64
CA ALA A 264 -13.70 12.33 0.33
C ALA A 264 -14.90 13.20 -0.08
N GLU A 265 -15.90 12.60 -0.73
CA GLU A 265 -17.13 13.26 -1.17
C GLU A 265 -18.22 13.36 -0.08
N ARG A 266 -17.98 12.85 1.13
CA ARG A 266 -18.91 12.86 2.28
C ARG A 266 -20.29 12.25 2.02
N SER A 267 -20.38 11.27 1.11
CA SER A 267 -21.66 10.63 0.77
C SER A 267 -21.91 9.36 1.60
N ILE A 268 -21.87 9.48 2.93
CA ILE A 268 -21.84 8.33 3.86
C ILE A 268 -23.10 7.45 3.75
N GLY A 269 -24.28 8.06 3.63
CA GLY A 269 -25.54 7.34 3.46
C GLY A 269 -25.60 6.48 2.18
N SER A 270 -24.83 6.84 1.15
CA SER A 270 -24.76 6.05 -0.10
C SER A 270 -23.74 4.91 -0.05
N VAL A 271 -22.83 4.90 0.94
CA VAL A 271 -21.79 3.85 1.07
C VAL A 271 -22.13 2.75 2.06
N ALA A 272 -23.10 2.95 2.97
CA ALA A 272 -23.49 1.95 3.96
C ALA A 272 -23.76 0.55 3.37
N PRO A 273 -24.46 0.39 2.22
CA PRO A 273 -24.64 -0.91 1.59
C PRO A 273 -23.32 -1.57 1.14
N TRP A 274 -22.36 -0.76 0.65
CA TRP A 274 -21.04 -1.23 0.23
C TRP A 274 -20.17 -1.64 1.42
N LEU A 275 -20.27 -0.92 2.53
CA LEU A 275 -19.60 -1.27 3.79
C LEU A 275 -20.11 -2.60 4.33
N LYS A 276 -21.43 -2.78 4.38
CA LYS A 276 -22.03 -4.06 4.78
C LYS A 276 -21.57 -5.20 3.89
N ARG A 277 -21.61 -5.01 2.56
CA ARG A 277 -21.13 -6.01 1.59
C ARG A 277 -19.64 -6.31 1.73
N THR A 278 -18.82 -5.31 2.08
CA THR A 278 -17.40 -5.51 2.39
C THR A 278 -17.24 -6.42 3.61
N GLY A 279 -18.01 -6.19 4.67
CA GLY A 279 -18.01 -7.03 5.86
C GLY A 279 -18.43 -8.47 5.56
N GLU A 280 -19.48 -8.67 4.75
CA GLU A 280 -19.92 -10.00 4.31
C GLU A 280 -18.85 -10.71 3.49
N ALA A 281 -18.23 -10.01 2.52
CA ALA A 281 -17.17 -10.55 1.67
C ALA A 281 -15.93 -10.95 2.48
N LEU A 282 -15.53 -10.11 3.45
CA LEU A 282 -14.40 -10.42 4.32
C LEU A 282 -14.69 -11.63 5.22
N CYS A 283 -15.89 -11.70 5.79
CA CYS A 283 -16.30 -12.85 6.61
C CYS A 283 -16.26 -14.14 5.78
N SER A 284 -16.74 -14.09 4.54
CA SER A 284 -16.64 -15.19 3.58
C SER A 284 -15.18 -15.58 3.31
N LEU A 285 -14.28 -14.63 3.02
CA LEU A 285 -12.85 -14.92 2.81
C LEU A 285 -12.18 -15.59 4.01
N HIS A 286 -12.53 -15.19 5.24
CA HIS A 286 -11.99 -15.80 6.46
C HIS A 286 -12.47 -17.26 6.67
N GLN A 287 -13.51 -17.70 5.96
CA GLN A 287 -14.01 -19.07 5.97
C GLN A 287 -13.40 -19.94 4.86
N MET A 288 -12.58 -19.37 3.97
CA MET A 288 -11.95 -20.12 2.89
C MET A 288 -11.02 -21.21 3.45
N PRO A 289 -11.24 -22.49 3.10
CA PRO A 289 -10.38 -23.59 3.54
C PRO A 289 -8.93 -23.36 3.14
N LEU A 290 -8.01 -23.58 4.08
CA LEU A 290 -6.59 -23.26 3.89
C LEU A 290 -5.94 -24.11 2.79
N GLU A 291 -6.48 -25.31 2.55
CA GLU A 291 -6.05 -26.23 1.50
C GLU A 291 -6.24 -25.64 0.10
N LEU A 292 -7.22 -24.75 -0.09
CA LEU A 292 -7.51 -24.13 -1.39
C LEU A 292 -6.46 -23.09 -1.79
N VAL A 293 -5.86 -22.40 -0.82
CA VAL A 293 -4.95 -21.27 -1.04
C VAL A 293 -3.49 -21.73 -1.20
N GLY A 294 -3.20 -22.96 -0.77
CA GLY A 294 -1.86 -23.53 -0.76
C GLY A 294 -0.98 -22.91 0.34
N PRO A 295 0.34 -23.17 0.34
CA PRO A 295 1.21 -22.70 1.41
C PRO A 295 1.33 -21.18 1.38
N LEU A 296 0.98 -20.55 2.51
CA LEU A 296 1.15 -19.11 2.78
C LEU A 296 2.37 -18.81 3.66
N GLY A 297 3.08 -19.86 4.10
CA GLY A 297 4.16 -19.76 5.08
C GLY A 297 3.66 -19.84 6.52
N PRO A 298 4.53 -19.58 7.51
CA PRO A 298 4.15 -19.58 8.91
C PRO A 298 3.12 -18.47 9.19
N PRO A 299 2.23 -18.67 10.18
CA PRO A 299 1.31 -17.62 10.60
C PRO A 299 2.02 -16.33 11.01
N HIS A 300 1.46 -15.20 10.60
CA HIS A 300 1.83 -13.88 11.06
C HIS A 300 1.07 -13.60 12.35
N ASP A 301 1.72 -13.81 13.48
CA ASP A 301 1.15 -13.60 14.80
C ASP A 301 1.14 -12.11 15.21
N PHE A 302 0.44 -11.81 16.31
CA PHE A 302 0.38 -10.47 16.85
C PHE A 302 1.76 -9.88 17.16
N ALA A 303 2.68 -10.71 17.68
CA ALA A 303 4.03 -10.28 17.98
C ALA A 303 4.81 -9.90 16.71
N ALA A 304 4.57 -10.56 15.58
CA ALA A 304 5.11 -10.20 14.27
C ALA A 304 4.57 -8.86 13.80
N GLU A 305 3.29 -8.57 14.02
CA GLU A 305 2.69 -7.27 13.73
C GLU A 305 3.31 -6.16 14.59
N ILE A 306 3.45 -6.36 15.90
CA ILE A 306 4.13 -5.41 16.81
C ILE A 306 5.57 -5.13 16.35
N ARG A 307 6.35 -6.18 16.04
CA ARG A 307 7.72 -6.03 15.52
C ARG A 307 7.76 -5.26 14.21
N LEU A 308 6.79 -5.50 13.32
CA LEU A 308 6.66 -4.77 12.07
C LEU A 308 6.41 -3.29 12.33
N ILE A 309 5.45 -2.94 13.19
CA ILE A 309 5.11 -1.56 13.52
C ILE A 309 6.28 -0.84 14.19
N ALA A 310 6.93 -1.47 15.17
CA ALA A 310 8.12 -0.92 15.84
C ALA A 310 9.21 -0.58 14.82
N LYS A 311 9.51 -1.51 13.90
CA LYS A 311 10.50 -1.31 12.84
C LYS A 311 10.12 -0.16 11.89
N LYS A 312 8.84 -0.03 11.51
CA LYS A 312 8.38 1.04 10.62
C LYS A 312 8.34 2.41 11.32
N SER A 313 8.15 2.42 12.63
CA SER A 313 8.11 3.62 13.48
C SER A 313 9.49 4.20 13.80
N GLY A 314 10.59 3.53 13.43
CA GLY A 314 11.96 3.91 13.83
C GLY A 314 12.43 5.31 13.45
N HIS A 315 11.71 6.02 12.58
CA HIS A 315 12.00 7.41 12.24
C HIS A 315 11.27 8.44 13.14
N ILE A 316 10.20 8.02 13.83
CA ILE A 316 9.39 8.90 14.67
C ILE A 316 10.16 9.42 15.89
N PRO A 317 10.92 8.63 16.67
CA PRO A 317 11.63 9.15 17.84
C PRO A 317 12.63 10.27 17.51
N ALA A 318 13.22 10.23 16.30
CA ALA A 318 14.15 11.27 15.85
C ALA A 318 13.44 12.60 15.51
N LEU A 319 12.17 12.55 15.07
CA LEU A 319 11.42 13.73 14.62
C LEU A 319 10.43 14.25 15.68
N LEU A 320 9.78 13.34 16.40
CA LEU A 320 8.76 13.57 17.42
C LEU A 320 9.01 12.65 18.64
N PRO A 321 10.00 12.96 19.50
CA PRO A 321 10.40 12.07 20.59
C PRO A 321 9.25 11.64 21.50
N GLN A 322 8.38 12.56 21.90
CA GLN A 322 7.23 12.27 22.76
C GLN A 322 6.24 11.30 22.11
N VAL A 323 5.98 11.47 20.80
CA VAL A 323 5.13 10.55 20.04
C VAL A 323 5.81 9.18 19.89
N GLY A 324 7.13 9.16 19.70
CA GLY A 324 7.91 7.92 19.68
C GLY A 324 7.79 7.13 20.98
N SER A 325 7.90 7.80 22.13
CA SER A 325 7.68 7.19 23.45
C SER A 325 6.25 6.69 23.62
N ALA A 326 5.25 7.47 23.19
CA ALA A 326 3.85 7.05 23.23
C ALA A 326 3.59 5.80 22.37
N ILE A 327 4.18 5.72 21.18
CA ILE A 327 4.11 4.51 20.33
C ILE A 327 4.70 3.31 21.08
N GLY A 328 5.88 3.44 21.68
CA GLY A 328 6.49 2.35 22.45
C GLY A 328 5.56 1.82 23.56
N ALA A 329 5.03 2.73 24.39
CA ALA A 329 4.10 2.37 25.46
C ALA A 329 2.81 1.71 24.95
N LEU A 330 2.28 2.16 23.80
CA LEU A 330 1.11 1.55 23.17
C LEU A 330 1.40 0.12 22.70
N LEU A 331 2.57 -0.14 22.11
CA LEU A 331 2.96 -1.47 21.65
C LEU A 331 3.10 -2.44 22.82
N ASP A 332 3.77 -2.02 23.90
CA ASP A 332 3.94 -2.84 25.11
C ASP A 332 2.59 -3.17 25.74
N ARG A 333 1.72 -2.16 25.93
CA ARG A 333 0.38 -2.36 26.48
C ARG A 333 -0.52 -3.23 25.58
N ALA A 334 -0.40 -3.08 24.27
CA ALA A 334 -1.17 -3.90 23.34
C ALA A 334 -0.75 -5.38 23.42
N GLN A 335 0.54 -5.65 23.60
CA GLN A 335 1.06 -7.00 23.83
C GLN A 335 0.49 -7.61 25.13
N GLU A 336 0.50 -6.87 26.24
CA GLU A 336 -0.09 -7.33 27.51
C GLU A 336 -1.59 -7.63 27.40
N LEU A 337 -2.34 -6.78 26.68
CA LEU A 337 -3.76 -7.01 26.44
C LEU A 337 -4.00 -8.23 25.55
N HIS A 338 -3.19 -8.41 24.51
CA HIS A 338 -3.28 -9.57 23.61
C HIS A 338 -3.16 -10.89 24.38
N GLU A 339 -2.18 -10.99 25.29
CA GLU A 339 -1.91 -12.20 26.08
C GLU A 339 -3.07 -12.59 27.01
N ARG A 340 -3.93 -11.65 27.37
CA ARG A 340 -5.11 -11.86 28.23
C ARG A 340 -6.38 -12.22 27.46
N LEU A 341 -6.39 -12.02 26.14
CA LEU A 341 -7.57 -12.26 25.31
C LEU A 341 -7.61 -13.72 24.80
N PRO A 342 -8.80 -14.34 24.71
CA PRO A 342 -8.95 -15.65 24.09
C PRO A 342 -8.45 -15.63 22.65
N GLN A 343 -7.51 -16.54 22.36
CA GLN A 343 -6.91 -16.69 21.04
C GLN A 343 -7.80 -17.54 20.13
N GLU A 344 -7.63 -17.38 18.82
CA GLU A 344 -8.35 -18.13 17.80
C GLU A 344 -7.37 -18.69 16.76
N PRO A 345 -7.63 -19.86 16.14
CA PRO A 345 -6.79 -20.37 15.07
C PRO A 345 -6.64 -19.36 13.92
N PRO A 346 -5.43 -19.19 13.35
CA PRO A 346 -5.23 -18.35 12.19
C PRO A 346 -6.06 -18.82 10.98
N THR A 347 -6.63 -17.87 10.24
CA THR A 347 -7.35 -18.12 8.99
C THR A 347 -6.62 -17.46 7.83
N PHE A 348 -7.11 -17.68 6.60
CA PHE A 348 -6.75 -16.80 5.49
C PHE A 348 -7.17 -15.36 5.82
N THR A 349 -6.26 -14.41 5.60
CA THR A 349 -6.50 -12.96 5.74
C THR A 349 -5.99 -12.23 4.50
N HIS A 350 -6.64 -11.13 4.16
CA HIS A 350 -6.18 -10.17 3.16
C HIS A 350 -4.86 -9.52 3.59
N GLY A 351 -4.72 -9.15 4.86
CA GLY A 351 -3.51 -8.65 5.50
C GLY A 351 -3.21 -7.15 5.33
N ASP A 352 -4.05 -6.42 4.59
CA ASP A 352 -3.93 -4.96 4.33
C ASP A 352 -5.26 -4.39 3.80
N LEU A 353 -6.38 -4.76 4.43
CA LEU A 353 -7.72 -4.40 3.97
C LEU A 353 -7.99 -2.90 4.20
N LYS A 354 -8.00 -2.14 3.10
CA LYS A 354 -8.27 -0.70 3.09
C LYS A 354 -9.35 -0.35 2.09
N SER A 355 -10.00 0.80 2.29
CA SER A 355 -10.96 1.36 1.35
C SER A 355 -10.38 1.64 -0.04
N GLU A 356 -9.07 1.89 -0.17
CA GLU A 356 -8.39 2.02 -1.48
C GLU A 356 -8.31 0.68 -2.24
N HIS A 357 -8.44 -0.45 -1.55
CA HIS A 357 -8.42 -1.81 -2.10
C HIS A 357 -9.82 -2.37 -2.36
N ILE A 358 -10.87 -1.57 -2.13
CA ILE A 358 -12.27 -1.96 -2.32
C ILE A 358 -12.86 -1.10 -3.42
N TRP A 359 -13.15 -1.68 -4.57
CA TRP A 359 -13.67 -0.96 -5.73
C TRP A 359 -15.17 -1.15 -5.86
N VAL A 360 -15.87 -0.06 -6.13
CA VAL A 360 -17.33 -0.01 -6.21
C VAL A 360 -17.76 0.41 -7.61
N ALA A 361 -18.66 -0.39 -8.16
CA ALA A 361 -19.39 -0.12 -9.41
C ALA A 361 -20.88 -0.40 -9.18
N PRO A 362 -21.80 0.03 -10.08
CA PRO A 362 -23.22 -0.28 -9.95
C PRO A 362 -23.46 -1.79 -9.73
N GLY A 363 -24.03 -2.13 -8.56
CA GLY A 363 -24.35 -3.52 -8.18
C GLY A 363 -23.16 -4.44 -7.83
N ARG A 364 -21.90 -4.00 -7.97
CA ARG A 364 -20.71 -4.85 -7.79
C ARG A 364 -19.67 -4.22 -6.85
N LEU A 365 -19.08 -5.07 -6.02
CA LEU A 365 -17.91 -4.74 -5.22
C LEU A 365 -16.73 -5.67 -5.60
N THR A 366 -15.53 -5.11 -5.74
CA THR A 366 -14.32 -5.87 -6.10
C THR A 366 -13.17 -5.57 -5.14
N LEU A 367 -12.66 -6.59 -4.46
CA LEU A 367 -11.45 -6.51 -3.63
C LEU A 367 -10.20 -6.73 -4.48
N ILE A 368 -9.13 -5.98 -4.18
CA ILE A 368 -7.85 -6.04 -4.90
C ILE A 368 -6.67 -6.11 -3.93
N ASP A 369 -5.47 -6.40 -4.47
CA ASP A 369 -4.19 -6.36 -3.75
C ASP A 369 -4.00 -7.41 -2.62
N PHE A 370 -3.98 -8.69 -3.03
CA PHE A 370 -3.74 -9.85 -2.15
C PHE A 370 -2.26 -10.18 -1.90
N ASP A 371 -1.33 -9.27 -2.21
CA ASP A 371 0.13 -9.52 -2.07
C ASP A 371 0.55 -9.80 -0.62
N THR A 372 -0.14 -9.12 0.29
CA THR A 372 0.08 -9.17 1.74
C THR A 372 -0.71 -10.25 2.41
N SER A 373 -1.47 -11.07 1.69
CA SER A 373 -2.29 -12.11 2.30
C SER A 373 -1.43 -13.21 2.93
N HIS A 374 -1.85 -13.64 4.11
CA HIS A 374 -1.13 -14.61 4.93
C HIS A 374 -2.09 -15.28 5.94
N LEU A 375 -1.60 -16.27 6.67
CA LEU A 375 -2.33 -16.84 7.80
C LEU A 375 -2.17 -15.93 9.01
N ALA A 376 -3.26 -15.38 9.53
CA ALA A 376 -3.26 -14.53 10.73
C ALA A 376 -4.57 -14.68 11.50
N ASP A 377 -4.63 -14.04 12.67
CA ASP A 377 -5.91 -13.85 13.36
C ASP A 377 -6.88 -13.07 12.44
N PRO A 378 -8.07 -13.60 12.14
CA PRO A 378 -9.08 -12.91 11.32
C PRO A 378 -9.50 -11.53 11.88
N ALA A 379 -9.22 -11.26 13.16
CA ALA A 379 -9.39 -9.93 13.73
C ALA A 379 -8.48 -8.85 13.11
N LEU A 380 -7.36 -9.24 12.48
CA LEU A 380 -6.41 -8.32 11.84
C LEU A 380 -7.08 -7.49 10.74
N ASP A 381 -7.76 -8.14 9.78
CA ASP A 381 -8.38 -7.42 8.65
C ASP A 381 -9.52 -6.51 9.09
N VAL A 382 -10.28 -6.93 10.11
CA VAL A 382 -11.33 -6.11 10.73
C VAL A 382 -10.71 -4.87 11.34
N GLY A 383 -9.65 -5.03 12.15
CA GLY A 383 -8.94 -3.91 12.76
C GLY A 383 -8.30 -2.97 11.73
N CYS A 384 -7.72 -3.54 10.66
CA CYS A 384 -7.14 -2.79 9.55
C CYS A 384 -8.19 -1.91 8.87
N PHE A 385 -9.38 -2.45 8.57
CA PHE A 385 -10.45 -1.69 7.95
C PHE A 385 -11.02 -0.60 8.87
N LEU A 386 -11.24 -0.91 10.15
CA LEU A 386 -11.71 0.10 11.11
C LEU A 386 -10.71 1.25 11.26
N ALA A 387 -9.40 0.94 11.32
CA ALA A 387 -8.34 1.93 11.35
C ALA A 387 -8.22 2.73 10.04
N ASP A 388 -8.48 2.11 8.89
CA ASP A 388 -8.50 2.78 7.59
C ASP A 388 -9.65 3.79 7.47
N CYS A 389 -10.85 3.41 7.93
CA CYS A 389 -11.98 4.33 8.07
C CYS A 389 -11.59 5.52 8.95
N GLN A 390 -10.96 5.25 10.10
CA GLN A 390 -10.46 6.29 10.98
C GLN A 390 -9.45 7.21 10.27
N PHE A 391 -8.46 6.66 9.58
CA PHE A 391 -7.43 7.43 8.88
C PHE A 391 -7.97 8.34 7.78
N SER A 392 -8.97 7.84 7.04
CA SER A 392 -9.54 8.50 5.86
C SER A 392 -10.64 9.50 6.21
N HIS A 393 -11.20 9.42 7.42
CA HIS A 393 -12.33 10.24 7.83
C HIS A 393 -11.91 11.51 8.60
N PRO A 394 -12.57 12.66 8.39
CA PRO A 394 -12.28 13.89 9.13
C PRO A 394 -12.47 13.71 10.65
N ALA A 395 -11.57 14.29 11.44
CA ALA A 395 -11.56 14.12 12.90
C ALA A 395 -12.80 14.66 13.64
N TYR A 396 -13.64 15.46 12.99
CA TYR A 396 -14.82 16.10 13.59
C TYR A 396 -16.15 15.42 13.25
N ASP A 397 -16.16 14.40 12.38
CA ASP A 397 -17.38 13.67 11.98
C ASP A 397 -17.41 12.29 12.65
N GLN A 398 -17.57 12.31 13.96
CA GLN A 398 -17.60 11.08 14.76
C GLN A 398 -18.83 10.20 14.44
N ALA A 399 -19.98 10.83 14.21
CA ALA A 399 -21.22 10.12 13.88
C ALA A 399 -21.11 9.40 12.51
N GLY A 400 -20.51 10.05 11.51
CA GLY A 400 -20.23 9.43 10.22
C GLY A 400 -19.32 8.22 10.33
N LEU A 401 -18.23 8.33 11.11
CA LEU A 401 -17.32 7.23 11.38
C LEU A 401 -18.02 6.04 12.07
N GLU A 402 -18.83 6.31 13.10
CA GLU A 402 -19.61 5.29 13.80
C GLU A 402 -20.57 4.58 12.85
N GLN A 403 -21.31 5.32 12.03
CA GLN A 403 -22.19 4.74 11.02
C GLN A 403 -21.44 3.85 10.02
N MET A 404 -20.21 4.24 9.65
CA MET A 404 -19.37 3.43 8.76
C MET A 404 -18.94 2.11 9.41
N HIS A 405 -18.48 2.19 10.67
CA HIS A 405 -18.11 1.02 11.47
C HIS A 405 -19.31 0.09 11.67
N GLU A 406 -20.46 0.64 12.06
CA GLU A 406 -21.71 -0.10 12.23
C GLU A 406 -22.14 -0.81 10.93
N SER A 407 -22.09 -0.11 9.80
CA SER A 407 -22.48 -0.69 8.50
C SER A 407 -21.59 -1.86 8.11
N PHE A 408 -20.27 -1.73 8.28
CA PHE A 408 -19.32 -2.81 8.02
C PHE A 408 -19.51 -3.99 8.97
N LEU A 409 -19.61 -3.72 10.28
CA LEU A 409 -19.81 -4.75 11.30
C LEU A 409 -21.16 -5.45 11.17
N ALA A 410 -22.21 -4.77 10.68
CA ALA A 410 -23.49 -5.40 10.38
C ALA A 410 -23.39 -6.48 9.30
N GLY A 411 -22.38 -6.40 8.41
CA GLY A 411 -22.08 -7.44 7.43
C GLY A 411 -21.12 -8.51 7.96
N TYR A 412 -20.14 -8.12 8.77
CA TYR A 412 -19.09 -9.02 9.25
C TYR A 412 -19.46 -9.83 10.50
N ALA A 413 -20.11 -9.21 11.49
CA ALA A 413 -20.34 -9.79 12.81
C ALA A 413 -21.33 -10.97 12.90
N PRO A 414 -22.33 -11.14 12.01
CA PRO A 414 -23.24 -12.28 12.10
C PRO A 414 -22.51 -13.62 12.10
N GLY A 415 -22.74 -14.44 13.13
CA GLY A 415 -22.10 -15.75 13.29
C GLY A 415 -20.63 -15.72 13.74
N VAL A 416 -20.04 -14.53 13.97
CA VAL A 416 -18.66 -14.38 14.42
C VAL A 416 -18.60 -14.31 15.96
N PRO A 417 -17.63 -14.98 16.62
CA PRO A 417 -17.42 -14.87 18.07
C PRO A 417 -17.19 -13.42 18.51
N LYS A 418 -17.79 -13.02 19.64
CA LYS A 418 -17.65 -11.66 20.18
C LYS A 418 -16.19 -11.34 20.52
N GLU A 419 -15.45 -12.35 20.94
CA GLU A 419 -14.02 -12.28 21.28
C GLU A 419 -13.18 -11.84 20.08
N ARG A 420 -13.55 -12.27 18.85
CA ARG A 420 -12.87 -11.82 17.62
C ARG A 420 -13.05 -10.31 17.42
N LEU A 421 -14.25 -9.79 17.67
CA LEU A 421 -14.52 -8.35 17.56
C LEU A 421 -13.79 -7.54 18.64
N ILE A 422 -13.61 -8.11 19.84
CA ILE A 422 -12.78 -7.52 20.90
C ILE A 422 -11.32 -7.46 20.46
N ARG A 423 -10.76 -8.55 19.91
CA ARG A 423 -9.40 -8.56 19.34
C ARG A 423 -9.27 -7.59 18.16
N ALA A 424 -10.32 -7.40 17.35
CA ALA A 424 -10.27 -6.46 16.24
C ALA A 424 -10.02 -5.01 16.68
N ARG A 425 -10.55 -4.60 17.84
CA ARG A 425 -10.23 -3.29 18.44
C ARG A 425 -8.77 -3.16 18.85
N LEU A 426 -8.14 -4.26 19.27
CA LEU A 426 -6.71 -4.29 19.55
C LEU A 426 -5.89 -4.09 18.26
N TYR A 427 -6.23 -4.82 17.20
CA TYR A 427 -5.60 -4.65 15.88
C TYR A 427 -5.85 -3.25 15.30
N GLU A 428 -7.04 -2.67 15.49
CA GLU A 428 -7.35 -1.31 15.05
C GLU A 428 -6.43 -0.27 15.69
N ALA A 429 -6.15 -0.37 16.99
CA ALA A 429 -5.20 0.52 17.65
C ALA A 429 -3.79 0.39 17.03
N MET A 430 -3.35 -0.84 16.74
CA MET A 430 -2.04 -1.09 16.13
C MET A 430 -1.98 -0.58 14.68
N GLU A 431 -3.04 -0.78 13.92
CA GLU A 431 -3.17 -0.33 12.54
C GLU A 431 -3.27 1.21 12.44
N LEU A 432 -3.84 1.89 13.44
CA LEU A 432 -3.79 3.36 13.55
C LEU A 432 -2.35 3.86 13.69
N VAL A 433 -1.54 3.21 14.54
CA VAL A 433 -0.11 3.54 14.66
C VAL A 433 0.62 3.27 13.34
N LYS A 434 0.34 2.14 12.70
CA LYS A 434 0.91 1.78 11.38
C LYS A 434 0.54 2.81 10.30
N CYS A 435 -0.70 3.30 10.29
CA CYS A 435 -1.15 4.38 9.42
C CYS A 435 -0.37 5.67 9.68
N ALA A 436 -0.23 6.05 10.95
CA ALA A 436 0.51 7.24 11.37
C ALA A 436 1.95 7.26 10.84
N VAL A 437 2.64 6.10 10.85
CA VAL A 437 4.06 6.02 10.48
C VAL A 437 4.32 5.62 9.02
N ARG A 438 3.32 5.09 8.30
CA ARG A 438 3.49 4.66 6.89
C ARG A 438 2.77 5.53 5.88
N ARG A 439 1.64 6.13 6.24
CA ARG A 439 0.74 6.80 5.28
C ARG A 439 0.85 8.31 5.34
N VAL A 440 1.03 8.89 6.53
CA VAL A 440 1.27 10.32 6.70
C VAL A 440 2.62 10.70 6.08
N GLN A 441 2.63 11.62 5.10
CA GLN A 441 3.86 12.01 4.43
C GLN A 441 4.57 13.15 5.17
N LEU A 442 5.88 13.02 5.38
CA LEU A 442 6.69 13.99 6.14
C LEU A 442 6.77 15.39 5.49
N PHE A 443 6.37 15.51 4.23
CA PHE A 443 6.30 16.78 3.51
C PHE A 443 4.92 17.47 3.62
N GLU A 444 3.90 16.79 4.16
CA GLU A 444 2.62 17.42 4.48
C GLU A 444 2.83 18.51 5.55
N HIS A 445 2.05 19.58 5.51
CA HIS A 445 2.22 20.73 6.41
C HIS A 445 1.84 20.38 7.87
N ASP A 446 0.83 19.52 8.02
CA ASP A 446 0.22 19.06 9.27
C ASP A 446 0.65 17.65 9.67
N TRP A 447 1.70 17.09 9.01
CA TRP A 447 2.12 15.70 9.20
C TRP A 447 2.34 15.34 10.68
N ALA A 448 2.95 16.25 11.45
CA ALA A 448 3.30 16.01 12.85
C ALA A 448 2.06 15.95 13.74
N SER A 449 1.14 16.92 13.58
CA SER A 449 -0.14 16.94 14.29
C SER A 449 -1.01 15.76 13.89
N ARG A 450 -1.05 15.40 12.60
CA ARG A 450 -1.80 14.24 12.10
C ARG A 450 -1.26 12.92 12.64
N THR A 451 0.06 12.78 12.69
CA THR A 451 0.73 11.61 13.29
C THR A 451 0.40 11.50 14.78
N ALA A 452 0.52 12.59 15.54
CA ALA A 452 0.17 12.61 16.96
C ALA A 452 -1.31 12.31 17.19
N ALA A 453 -2.22 12.86 16.36
CA ALA A 453 -3.65 12.60 16.47
C ALA A 453 -4.00 11.13 16.23
N LEU A 454 -3.39 10.47 15.24
CA LEU A 454 -3.60 9.04 14.99
C LEU A 454 -3.09 8.17 16.16
N VAL A 455 -1.95 8.51 16.74
CA VAL A 455 -1.42 7.85 17.94
C VAL A 455 -2.35 8.08 19.15
N GLY A 456 -2.90 9.30 19.30
CA GLY A 456 -3.90 9.61 20.32
C GLY A 456 -5.19 8.80 20.15
N ARG A 457 -5.64 8.57 18.91
CA ARG A 457 -6.80 7.71 18.61
C ARG A 457 -6.51 6.25 18.94
N ALA A 458 -5.32 5.74 18.62
CA ALA A 458 -4.91 4.40 19.03
C ALA A 458 -4.94 4.26 20.56
N GLN A 459 -4.49 5.29 21.28
CA GLN A 459 -4.56 5.32 22.73
C GLN A 459 -5.99 5.30 23.27
N ALA A 460 -6.92 6.05 22.66
CA ALA A 460 -8.33 6.03 23.02
C ALA A 460 -8.94 4.64 22.82
N VAL A 461 -8.70 4.01 21.66
CA VAL A 461 -9.20 2.65 21.37
C VAL A 461 -8.72 1.63 22.41
N LEU A 462 -7.45 1.66 22.81
CA LEU A 462 -6.93 0.77 23.87
C LEU A 462 -7.53 1.07 25.25
N ASN A 463 -7.79 2.34 25.57
CA ASN A 463 -8.43 2.73 26.83
C ASN A 463 -9.85 2.17 26.91
N ASP A 464 -10.64 2.33 25.86
CA ASP A 464 -12.01 1.84 25.78
C ASP A 464 -12.04 0.30 25.87
N LEU A 465 -11.12 -0.36 25.16
CA LEU A 465 -10.97 -1.81 25.22
C LEU A 465 -10.65 -2.30 26.64
N GLN A 466 -9.69 -1.67 27.32
CA GLN A 466 -9.33 -2.05 28.68
C GLN A 466 -10.48 -1.80 29.66
N PHE A 467 -11.19 -0.68 29.52
CA PHE A 467 -12.35 -0.39 30.35
C PHE A 467 -13.46 -1.43 30.17
N ALA A 468 -13.74 -1.82 28.92
CA ALA A 468 -14.72 -2.85 28.59
C ALA A 468 -14.35 -4.25 29.11
N LEU A 469 -13.05 -4.54 29.28
CA LEU A 469 -12.56 -5.81 29.84
C LEU A 469 -12.56 -5.84 31.38
N VAL A 470 -12.46 -4.67 32.04
CA VAL A 470 -12.42 -4.55 33.50
C VAL A 470 -13.82 -4.43 34.11
N MET A 471 -14.79 -3.85 33.40
CA MET A 471 -16.17 -3.74 33.86
C MET A 471 -16.97 -5.00 33.51
N PRO A 472 -17.40 -5.83 34.49
CA PRO A 472 -18.33 -6.92 34.22
C PRO A 472 -19.64 -6.30 33.75
N ARG A 473 -20.22 -6.80 32.64
CA ARG A 473 -21.56 -6.40 32.20
C ARG A 473 -22.58 -6.70 33.30
N TYR A 474 -23.00 -5.68 34.04
CA TYR A 474 -24.26 -5.68 34.77
C TYR A 474 -25.40 -5.59 33.77
N THR A 475 -25.79 -6.72 33.18
CA THR A 475 -27.11 -6.90 32.56
C THR A 475 -27.50 -8.39 32.58
N SER A 476 -27.72 -8.91 33.79
CA SER A 476 -28.70 -9.97 34.01
C SER A 476 -29.91 -9.36 34.71
N ALA A 477 -30.80 -8.74 33.95
CA ALA A 477 -32.18 -8.57 34.38
C ALA A 477 -33.00 -9.59 33.61
N THR A 478 -32.96 -10.82 34.11
CA THR A 478 -33.92 -11.87 33.80
C THR A 478 -35.25 -11.41 34.39
N THR A 479 -36.10 -10.73 33.62
CA THR A 479 -37.53 -10.70 33.94
C THR A 479 -38.09 -12.07 33.63
N ILE A 480 -38.15 -12.93 34.65
CA ILE A 480 -39.03 -14.11 34.66
C ILE A 480 -40.45 -13.60 34.98
N PRO A 481 -41.49 -14.10 34.31
CA PRO A 481 -42.87 -13.63 34.48
C PRO A 481 -43.44 -14.08 35.83
N GLU A 482 -44.13 -13.18 36.55
CA GLU A 482 -45.01 -13.57 37.64
C GLU A 482 -46.22 -14.33 37.07
N GLU A 483 -46.23 -15.64 37.28
CA GLU A 483 -47.44 -16.47 37.21
C GLU A 483 -48.35 -16.11 38.39
N SER A 484 -49.45 -15.42 38.10
CA SER A 484 -50.58 -15.28 39.02
C SER A 484 -51.41 -16.56 39.03
N ARG A 485 -51.13 -17.44 40.00
CA ARG A 485 -52.09 -18.34 40.64
C ARG A 485 -52.26 -17.79 42.07
N GLU A 486 -53.44 -17.38 42.54
CA GLU A 486 -54.53 -18.24 42.95
C GLU A 486 -55.79 -17.45 43.38
N LEU A 487 -56.97 -18.08 43.19
CA LEU A 487 -58.16 -18.08 44.05
C LEU A 487 -59.05 -16.82 44.18
N GLN A 488 -60.09 -16.71 43.35
CA GLN A 488 -61.51 -16.99 43.69
C GLN A 488 -62.43 -16.85 42.49
#